data_AF-A0A269XW56-F1
#
_entry.id   AF-A0A269XW56-F1
#
_cell.length_a   1.000
_cell.length_b   1.000
_cell.length_c   1.000
_cell.angle_alpha   90.00
_cell.angle_beta   90.00
_cell.angle_gamma   90.00
#
_symmetry.space_group_name_H-M   'P 1'
#
loop_
_entity.id
_entity.type
_entity.pdbx_description
1 polymer ?
#
loop_
_entity_poly.entity_id
_entity_poly.type
_entity_poly.pdbx_seq_one_letter_code
_entity_poly.pdbx_strand_id
1 'polypeptide(L)'
;MARGGGVLAVGHAFFAAAGCVSNITRSEDFSGTYWTTGGSAVVGQGRGVLFMENAHGVDVHLAEQARGVLMSWQIARLDMELIPD
;
A
#
# COMPACT_ATOMS: atom_id res chain seq x y z
N MET A 1 -9.54 2.50 -12.82
CA MET A 1 -8.19 2.31 -12.26
C MET A 1 -7.60 3.68 -11.97
N ALA A 2 -7.16 3.91 -10.74
CA ALA A 2 -6.46 5.13 -10.34
C ALA A 2 -5.02 4.79 -9.91
N ARG A 3 -4.11 5.78 -9.89
CA ARG A 3 -2.72 5.62 -9.43
C ARG A 3 -2.43 6.60 -8.31
N GLY A 4 -1.68 6.15 -7.31
CA GLY A 4 -1.25 6.97 -6.18
C GLY A 4 0.09 6.48 -5.64
N GLY A 5 0.70 7.28 -4.77
CA GLY A 5 1.94 6.91 -4.11
C GLY A 5 2.19 7.75 -2.86
N GLY A 6 3.11 7.27 -2.02
CA GLY A 6 3.42 7.90 -0.76
C GLY A 6 4.77 7.46 -0.19
N VAL A 7 5.26 8.24 0.77
CA VAL A 7 6.48 7.96 1.53
C VAL A 7 6.12 7.91 3.01
N LEU A 8 6.57 6.86 3.69
CA LEU A 8 6.43 6.70 5.14
C LEU A 8 7.82 6.53 5.78
N ALA A 9 7.99 7.12 6.97
CA ALA A 9 9.19 6.96 7.78
C ALA A 9 8.81 6.42 9.17
N VAL A 10 9.51 5.37 9.62
CA VAL A 10 9.32 4.76 10.95
C VAL A 10 10.70 4.52 11.55
N GLY A 11 11.08 5.32 12.56
CA GLY A 11 12.44 5.30 13.11
C GLY A 11 13.50 5.63 12.05
N HIS A 12 14.44 4.70 11.81
CA HIS A 12 15.48 4.82 10.77
C HIS A 12 15.10 4.15 9.44
N ALA A 13 13.86 3.67 9.29
CA ALA A 13 13.38 3.02 8.09
C ALA A 13 12.62 4.00 7.18
N PHE A 14 12.86 3.88 5.88
CA PHE A 14 12.15 4.62 4.84
C PHE A 14 11.45 3.67 3.89
N PHE A 15 10.21 3.99 3.57
CA PHE A 15 9.37 3.26 2.65
C PHE A 15 8.81 4.23 1.61
N ALA A 16 8.94 3.88 0.33
CA ALA A 16 8.23 4.53 -0.75
C ALA A 16 7.42 3.48 -1.51
N ALA A 17 6.16 3.79 -1.79
CA ALA A 17 5.34 2.92 -2.62
C ALA A 17 4.49 3.72 -3.59
N ALA A 18 4.22 3.08 -4.73
CA ALA A 18 3.24 3.51 -5.69
C ALA A 18 2.32 2.33 -6.01
N GLY A 19 1.04 2.59 -6.24
CA GLY A 19 0.08 1.53 -6.48
C GLY A 19 -1.03 1.91 -7.42
N CYS A 20 -1.69 0.88 -7.91
CA CYS A 20 -2.93 1.00 -8.66
C CYS A 20 -4.11 0.65 -7.77
N VAL A 21 -5.17 1.45 -7.88
CA VAL A 21 -6.43 1.28 -7.17
C VAL A 21 -7.48 0.73 -8.13
N SER A 22 -8.18 -0.33 -7.71
CA SER A 22 -9.27 -0.98 -8.43
C SER A 22 -10.50 -1.18 -7.53
N ASN A 23 -11.61 -1.55 -8.16
CA ASN A 23 -12.91 -1.77 -7.50
C ASN A 23 -13.47 -0.55 -6.73
N ILE A 24 -13.05 0.67 -7.12
CA ILE A 24 -13.55 1.92 -6.57
C ILE A 24 -14.76 2.42 -7.37
N THR A 25 -15.90 2.63 -6.68
CA THR A 25 -17.13 3.16 -7.29
C THR A 25 -17.30 4.65 -7.00
N ARG A 26 -16.96 5.09 -5.78
CA ARG A 26 -16.94 6.50 -5.39
C ARG A 26 -15.57 6.84 -4.81
N SER A 27 -15.10 8.06 -5.05
CA SER A 27 -13.79 8.52 -4.55
C SER A 27 -13.67 8.46 -3.02
N GLU A 28 -14.78 8.70 -2.31
CA GLU A 28 -14.86 8.60 -0.85
C GLU A 28 -14.63 7.18 -0.30
N ASP A 29 -14.89 6.14 -1.10
CA ASP A 29 -14.68 4.75 -0.68
C ASP A 29 -13.17 4.40 -0.62
N PHE A 30 -12.28 5.26 -1.15
CA PHE A 30 -10.83 5.06 -1.09
C PHE A 30 -10.26 5.25 0.31
N SER A 31 -10.63 6.35 0.98
CA SER A 31 -9.99 6.74 2.22
C SER A 31 -10.35 5.78 3.34
N GLY A 32 -9.34 5.27 4.04
CA GLY A 32 -9.51 4.38 5.17
C GLY A 32 -8.41 3.35 5.30
N THR A 33 -8.68 2.34 6.11
CA THR A 33 -7.67 1.37 6.51
C THR A 33 -7.69 0.13 5.61
N TYR A 34 -6.54 -0.13 4.98
CA TYR A 34 -6.28 -1.29 4.13
C TYR A 34 -5.54 -2.38 4.90
N TRP A 35 -5.87 -3.63 4.63
CA TRP A 35 -5.16 -4.81 5.13
C TRP A 35 -4.67 -5.67 3.97
N THR A 36 -3.60 -6.42 4.23
CA THR A 36 -3.07 -7.38 3.28
C THR A 36 -3.98 -8.60 3.14
N THR A 37 -4.22 -9.02 1.90
CA THR A 37 -5.08 -10.17 1.57
C THR A 37 -4.32 -11.50 1.53
N GLY A 38 -3.07 -11.52 2.01
CA GLY A 38 -2.17 -12.68 1.99
C GLY A 38 -1.31 -12.78 0.71
N GLY A 39 -1.53 -11.92 -0.28
CA GLY A 39 -0.65 -11.76 -1.43
C GLY A 39 0.48 -10.77 -1.13
N SER A 40 1.71 -11.24 -1.02
CA SER A 40 2.89 -10.41 -1.12
C SER A 40 4.04 -11.16 -1.77
N ALA A 41 4.92 -10.44 -2.46
CA ALA A 41 6.13 -11.03 -3.03
C ALA A 41 7.30 -10.06 -2.87
N VAL A 42 8.45 -10.59 -2.45
CA VAL A 42 9.68 -9.82 -2.29
C VAL A 42 10.65 -10.23 -3.40
N VAL A 43 11.16 -9.25 -4.14
CA VAL A 43 12.02 -9.48 -5.32
C VAL A 43 13.50 -9.17 -5.00
N GLY A 44 13.83 -9.00 -3.72
CA GLY A 44 15.17 -8.65 -3.23
C GLY A 44 15.45 -7.15 -3.31
N GLN A 45 16.61 -6.71 -2.78
CA GLN A 45 17.03 -5.30 -2.79
C GLN A 45 16.00 -4.33 -2.16
N GLY A 46 15.23 -4.81 -1.17
CA GLY A 46 14.18 -4.02 -0.52
C GLY A 46 12.95 -3.74 -1.39
N ARG A 47 12.79 -4.41 -2.54
CA ARG A 47 11.64 -4.26 -3.43
C ARG A 47 10.62 -5.37 -3.20
N GLY A 48 9.34 -5.00 -3.20
CA GLY A 48 8.26 -5.94 -3.04
C GLY A 48 6.96 -5.47 -3.67
N VAL A 49 5.96 -6.34 -3.59
CA VAL A 49 4.58 -6.04 -3.93
C VAL A 49 3.66 -6.48 -2.80
N LEU A 50 2.63 -5.66 -2.54
CA LEU A 50 1.55 -5.99 -1.62
C LEU A 50 0.20 -5.91 -2.33
N PHE A 51 -0.64 -6.89 -2.06
CA PHE A 51 -2.05 -6.89 -2.43
C PHE A 51 -2.87 -6.58 -1.17
N MET A 52 -3.67 -5.52 -1.24
CA MET A 52 -4.43 -5.00 -0.09
C MET A 52 -5.87 -4.69 -0.45
N GLU A 53 -6.76 -4.77 0.54
CA GLU A 53 -8.19 -4.45 0.43
C GLU A 53 -8.64 -3.62 1.65
N ASN A 54 -9.64 -2.76 1.49
CA ASN A 54 -10.29 -2.05 2.60
C ASN A 54 -11.73 -2.53 2.86
N ALA A 55 -12.38 -1.97 3.89
CA ALA A 55 -13.75 -2.34 4.27
C ALA A 55 -14.83 -2.03 3.22
N HIS A 56 -14.50 -1.21 2.22
CA HIS A 56 -15.37 -0.89 1.11
C HIS A 56 -15.15 -1.83 -0.10
N GLY A 57 -14.25 -2.80 0.02
CA GLY A 57 -13.88 -3.71 -1.07
C GLY A 57 -12.97 -3.07 -2.12
N VAL A 58 -12.35 -1.92 -1.82
CA VAL A 58 -11.39 -1.28 -2.72
C VAL A 58 -10.06 -2.02 -2.66
N ASP A 59 -9.54 -2.39 -3.81
CA ASP A 59 -8.27 -3.11 -3.96
C ASP A 59 -7.12 -2.15 -4.26
N VAL A 60 -5.97 -2.39 -3.63
CA VAL A 60 -4.73 -1.67 -3.90
C VAL A 60 -3.59 -2.66 -4.13
N HIS A 61 -2.95 -2.53 -5.30
CA HIS A 61 -1.71 -3.24 -5.62
C HIS A 61 -0.55 -2.27 -5.44
N LEU A 62 0.19 -2.40 -4.34
CA LEU A 62 1.36 -1.58 -4.05
C LEU A 62 2.62 -2.22 -4.60
N ALA A 63 3.44 -1.44 -5.28
CA ALA A 63 4.84 -1.74 -5.54
C ALA A 63 5.69 -0.84 -4.63
N GLU A 64 6.58 -1.46 -3.86
CA GLU A 64 7.30 -0.79 -2.79
C GLU A 64 8.83 -0.83 -2.97
N GLN A 65 9.49 0.12 -2.34
CA GLN A 65 10.91 0.10 -2.07
C GLN A 65 11.16 0.54 -0.62
N ALA A 66 11.70 -0.40 0.17
CA ALA A 66 12.08 -0.20 1.55
C ALA A 66 13.62 -0.10 1.68
N ARG A 67 14.08 0.80 2.56
CA ARG A 67 15.47 0.94 2.97
C ARG A 67 15.58 0.88 4.48
N GLY A 68 16.54 0.10 4.97
CA GLY A 68 16.87 0.03 6.40
C GLY A 68 15.99 -0.88 7.24
N VAL A 69 15.11 -1.69 6.65
CA VAL A 69 14.25 -2.63 7.36
C VAL A 69 13.97 -3.88 6.51
N LEU A 70 13.93 -5.04 7.16
CA LEU A 70 13.31 -6.26 6.65
C LEU A 70 11.86 -6.30 7.16
N MET A 71 10.89 -5.91 6.34
CA MET A 71 9.47 -5.93 6.73
C MET A 71 8.84 -7.24 6.26
N SER A 72 8.21 -7.95 7.20
CA SER A 72 7.38 -9.11 6.90
C SER A 72 5.98 -8.60 6.58
N TRP A 73 5.78 -8.23 5.31
CA TRP A 73 4.59 -7.51 4.84
C TRP A 73 3.27 -8.29 4.93
N GLN A 74 3.30 -9.58 5.27
CA GLN A 74 2.14 -10.47 5.20
C GLN A 74 0.92 -10.09 6.08
N ILE A 75 1.07 -9.20 7.07
CA ILE A 75 -0.03 -8.78 7.98
C ILE A 75 0.01 -7.24 8.17
N ALA A 76 0.38 -6.50 7.12
CA ALA A 76 0.42 -5.05 7.19
C ALA A 76 -1.00 -4.45 7.21
N ARG A 77 -1.15 -3.36 7.98
CA ARG A 77 -2.32 -2.49 7.97
C ARG A 77 -1.86 -1.06 7.70
N LEU A 78 -2.40 -0.44 6.66
CA LEU A 78 -2.04 0.92 6.24
C LEU A 78 -3.29 1.77 6.19
N ASP A 79 -3.26 2.93 6.82
CA ASP A 79 -4.28 3.95 6.61
C ASP A 79 -3.87 4.80 5.42
N MET A 80 -4.79 4.96 4.47
CA MET A 80 -4.56 5.70 3.23
C MET A 80 -5.65 6.74 3.05
N GLU A 81 -5.25 7.93 2.63
CA GLU A 81 -6.15 9.06 2.41
C GLU A 81 -6.00 9.59 0.98
N LEU A 82 -7.12 9.93 0.35
CA LEU A 82 -7.12 10.66 -0.90
C LEU A 82 -6.79 12.13 -0.63
N ILE A 83 -5.65 12.61 -1.13
CA ILE A 83 -5.29 14.02 -1.04
C ILE A 83 -5.84 14.73 -2.29
N PRO A 84 -6.82 15.65 -2.15
CA PRO A 84 -7.28 16.49 -3.25
C PRO A 84 -6.20 17.51 -3.66
N ASP A 85 -6.19 17.89 -4.95
CA ASP A 85 -5.38 19.00 -5.48
C ASP A 85 -5.82 20.36 -4.87
#